data_AF-A0A4P9W166-F1
#
_entry.id   AF-A0A4P9W166-F1
#
_cell.length_a   1.000
_cell.length_b   1.000
_cell.length_c   1.000
_cell.angle_alpha   90.00
_cell.angle_beta   90.00
_cell.angle_gamma   90.00
#
_symmetry.space_group_name_H-M   'P 1'
#
loop_
_entity.id
_entity.type
_entity.pdbx_description
1 polymer ?
#
loop_
_entity_poly.entity_id
_entity_poly.type
_entity_poly.pdbx_seq_one_letter_code
_entity_poly.pdbx_strand_id
1 'polypeptide(L)'
;SVSPPGGDFSDPVTLATLGIVQVFWGLDKKLAQRKHFPSVNWSLSYSKYVKALEPFYEGFDADFTGIRTKAQEVLQAEEDLSEIVQLVGKSALAETDKITLEVAKLLKDDFLQQNGYSSYDRFCPFYKTVGMLRNMMAFHEHATRTVEASSNTITWAKIRDEMGDIMYKLTSMKFEDPADGEETIKERYAKLGKEMEERFRALLD
;
A
#
# COMPACT_ATOMS: atom_id res chain seq x y z
N SER A 1 10.84 -19.51 -14.40
CA SER A 1 10.60 -18.12 -14.85
C SER A 1 10.46 -18.12 -16.35
N VAL A 2 9.69 -17.18 -16.92
CA VAL A 2 9.61 -16.96 -18.37
C VAL A 2 10.29 -15.64 -18.67
N SER A 3 11.12 -15.59 -19.71
CA SER A 3 11.90 -14.41 -20.11
C SER A 3 11.49 -13.98 -21.52
N PRO A 4 10.38 -13.24 -21.66
CA PRO A 4 9.91 -12.81 -22.97
C PRO A 4 10.91 -11.86 -23.64
N PRO A 5 11.08 -11.96 -24.97
CA PRO A 5 11.91 -11.04 -25.72
C PRO A 5 11.42 -9.60 -25.52
N GLY A 6 12.28 -8.72 -25.03
CA GLY A 6 11.95 -7.30 -24.79
C GLY A 6 10.94 -7.03 -23.67
N GLY A 7 10.49 -8.05 -22.91
CA GLY A 7 9.39 -7.90 -21.96
C GLY A 7 7.99 -8.00 -22.59
N ASP A 8 7.89 -8.49 -23.83
CA ASP A 8 6.64 -8.61 -24.56
C ASP A 8 5.80 -9.81 -24.09
N PHE A 9 4.67 -9.54 -23.42
CA PHE A 9 3.76 -10.58 -22.95
C PHE A 9 2.91 -11.22 -24.05
N SER A 10 2.94 -10.69 -25.28
CA SER A 10 2.27 -11.29 -26.43
C SER A 10 3.06 -12.44 -27.06
N ASP A 11 4.29 -12.70 -26.59
CA ASP A 11 5.09 -13.83 -27.03
C ASP A 11 4.36 -15.17 -26.79
N PRO A 12 4.40 -16.12 -27.76
CA PRO A 12 3.68 -17.39 -27.66
C PRO A 12 3.98 -18.20 -26.39
N VAL A 13 5.21 -18.17 -25.88
CA VAL A 13 5.60 -18.89 -24.66
C VAL A 13 4.93 -18.25 -23.45
N THR A 14 4.88 -16.92 -23.40
CA THR A 14 4.21 -16.19 -22.32
C THR A 14 2.72 -16.47 -22.34
N LEU A 15 2.06 -16.36 -23.49
CA LEU A 15 0.62 -16.63 -23.63
C LEU A 15 0.25 -18.06 -23.22
N ALA A 16 1.02 -19.06 -23.69
CA ALA A 16 0.82 -20.46 -23.32
C ALA A 16 0.98 -20.67 -21.80
N THR A 17 1.97 -20.00 -21.19
CA THR A 17 2.18 -20.09 -19.74
C THR A 17 1.02 -19.45 -18.97
N LEU A 18 0.60 -18.25 -19.34
CA LEU A 18 -0.52 -17.53 -18.72
C LEU A 18 -1.85 -18.29 -18.81
N GLY A 19 -2.04 -19.09 -19.86
CA GLY A 19 -3.21 -19.96 -20.00
C GLY A 19 -3.29 -21.09 -18.96
N ILE A 20 -2.15 -21.51 -18.40
CA ILE A 20 -2.06 -22.68 -17.50
C ILE A 20 -1.93 -22.25 -16.03
N VAL A 21 -1.07 -21.25 -15.76
CA VAL A 21 -0.74 -20.86 -14.39
C VAL A 21 -1.91 -20.21 -13.67
N GLN A 22 -1.94 -20.40 -12.34
CA GLN A 22 -2.98 -19.82 -11.49
C GLN A 22 -2.53 -18.53 -10.80
N VAL A 23 -1.22 -18.26 -10.78
CA VAL A 23 -0.61 -17.04 -10.24
C VAL A 23 0.38 -16.51 -11.24
N PHE A 24 0.35 -15.20 -11.45
CA PHE A 24 1.26 -14.48 -12.31
C PHE A 24 1.80 -13.26 -11.58
N TRP A 25 3.12 -13.17 -11.49
CA TRP A 25 3.84 -11.99 -11.03
C TRP A 25 4.59 -11.37 -12.20
N GLY A 26 3.98 -10.34 -12.81
CA GLY A 26 4.59 -9.60 -13.91
C GLY A 26 5.65 -8.65 -13.37
N LEU A 27 6.86 -8.70 -13.91
CA LEU A 27 7.92 -7.75 -13.55
C LEU A 27 7.91 -6.55 -14.51
N ASP A 28 7.97 -5.35 -13.97
CA ASP A 28 7.96 -4.10 -14.74
C ASP A 28 9.37 -3.51 -14.89
N LYS A 29 9.76 -3.26 -16.14
CA LYS A 29 11.03 -2.60 -16.47
C LYS A 29 11.09 -1.16 -15.95
N LYS A 30 9.97 -0.41 -15.95
CA LYS A 30 9.91 0.97 -15.45
C LYS A 30 10.14 1.04 -13.94
N LEU A 31 9.63 0.07 -13.17
CA LEU A 31 9.90 -0.02 -11.73
C LEU A 31 11.38 -0.34 -11.48
N ALA A 32 11.93 -1.32 -12.19
CA ALA A 32 13.35 -1.69 -12.06
C ALA A 32 14.28 -0.53 -12.42
N GLN A 33 14.00 0.23 -13.48
CA GLN A 33 14.77 1.41 -13.89
C GLN A 33 14.76 2.51 -12.83
N ARG A 34 13.66 2.64 -12.07
CA ARG A 34 13.55 3.57 -10.93
C ARG A 34 14.09 3.01 -9.62
N LYS A 35 14.71 1.82 -9.65
CA LYS A 35 15.21 1.09 -8.47
C LYS A 35 14.12 0.75 -7.44
N HIS A 36 12.88 0.64 -7.88
CA HIS A 36 11.78 0.12 -7.06
C HIS A 36 11.86 -1.42 -7.09
N PHE A 37 12.23 -2.02 -5.95
CA PHE A 37 12.39 -3.45 -5.80
C PHE A 37 11.55 -3.99 -4.63
N PRO A 38 10.94 -5.18 -4.78
CA PRO A 38 10.86 -5.99 -6.00
C PRO A 38 10.01 -5.29 -7.08
N SER A 39 10.42 -5.38 -8.34
CA SER A 39 9.79 -4.63 -9.45
C SER A 39 8.52 -5.29 -9.98
N VAL A 40 7.65 -5.77 -9.10
CA VAL A 40 6.39 -6.43 -9.46
C VAL A 40 5.38 -5.37 -9.88
N ASN A 41 4.79 -5.53 -11.07
CA ASN A 41 3.67 -4.72 -11.53
C ASN A 41 2.39 -5.18 -10.82
N TRP A 42 1.89 -4.37 -9.90
CA TRP A 42 0.71 -4.71 -9.10
C TRP A 42 -0.61 -4.64 -9.90
N SER A 43 -0.69 -3.84 -10.96
CA SER A 43 -1.89 -3.73 -11.81
C SER A 43 -2.02 -4.91 -12.79
N LEU A 44 -0.90 -5.44 -13.28
CA LEU A 44 -0.86 -6.55 -14.24
C LEU A 44 -0.86 -7.94 -13.57
N SER A 45 -0.30 -8.04 -12.37
CA SER A 45 -0.16 -9.31 -11.65
C SER A 45 -1.50 -9.81 -11.11
N TYR A 46 -1.67 -11.13 -11.02
CA TYR A 46 -2.91 -11.72 -10.50
C TYR A 46 -2.68 -13.05 -9.77
N SER A 47 -3.67 -13.44 -8.97
CA SER A 47 -3.76 -14.75 -8.35
C SER A 47 -5.20 -15.25 -8.37
N LYS A 48 -5.42 -16.47 -8.86
CA LYS A 48 -6.72 -17.15 -8.84
C LYS A 48 -7.00 -17.84 -7.50
N TYR A 49 -6.01 -17.89 -6.59
CA TYR A 49 -6.14 -18.53 -5.27
C TYR A 49 -6.69 -17.61 -4.18
N VAL A 50 -7.01 -16.35 -4.49
CA VAL A 50 -7.46 -15.37 -3.49
C VAL A 50 -8.62 -15.92 -2.65
N LYS A 51 -9.67 -16.44 -3.30
CA LYS A 51 -10.83 -17.04 -2.63
C LYS A 51 -10.47 -18.30 -1.84
N ALA A 52 -9.59 -19.14 -2.37
CA ALA A 52 -9.18 -20.38 -1.71
C ALA A 52 -8.36 -20.11 -0.43
N LEU A 53 -7.71 -18.95 -0.34
CA LEU A 53 -6.89 -18.54 0.81
C LEU A 53 -7.66 -17.70 1.83
N GLU A 54 -8.90 -17.26 1.53
CA GLU A 54 -9.72 -16.47 2.47
C GLU A 54 -9.83 -17.13 3.87
N PRO A 55 -10.14 -18.43 4.02
CA PRO A 55 -10.25 -19.04 5.34
C PRO A 55 -8.94 -19.02 6.13
N PHE A 56 -7.80 -19.14 5.44
CA PHE A 56 -6.49 -19.04 6.08
C PHE A 56 -6.24 -17.62 6.59
N TYR A 57 -6.55 -16.62 5.76
CA TYR A 57 -6.39 -15.22 6.15
C TYR A 57 -7.32 -14.85 7.30
N GLU A 58 -8.59 -15.22 7.24
CA GLU A 58 -9.56 -14.95 8.30
C GLU A 58 -9.18 -15.60 9.63
N GLY A 59 -8.59 -16.80 9.59
CA GLY A 59 -8.07 -17.46 10.79
C GLY A 59 -6.84 -16.79 11.40
N PHE A 60 -6.08 -16.03 10.60
CA PHE A 60 -4.93 -15.26 11.07
C PHE A 60 -5.33 -13.84 11.51
N ASP A 61 -6.09 -13.14 10.66
CA ASP A 61 -6.59 -11.80 10.85
C ASP A 61 -7.85 -11.57 9.99
N ALA A 62 -8.99 -11.41 10.67
CA ALA A 62 -10.31 -11.32 10.04
C ALA A 62 -10.48 -10.09 9.12
N ASP A 63 -9.73 -9.01 9.33
CA ASP A 63 -9.89 -7.78 8.55
C ASP A 63 -8.95 -7.73 7.34
N PHE A 64 -7.90 -8.57 7.32
CA PHE A 64 -6.84 -8.48 6.33
C PHE A 64 -7.34 -8.53 4.88
N THR A 65 -8.32 -9.41 4.60
CA THR A 65 -8.89 -9.56 3.26
C THR A 65 -9.53 -8.25 2.78
N GLY A 66 -10.31 -7.59 3.64
CA GLY A 66 -10.93 -6.30 3.37
C GLY A 66 -9.92 -5.17 3.22
N ILE A 67 -8.92 -5.11 4.11
CA ILE A 67 -7.85 -4.11 4.05
C ILE A 67 -7.04 -4.25 2.75
N ARG A 68 -6.71 -5.48 2.35
CA ARG A 68 -6.01 -5.77 1.09
C ARG A 68 -6.81 -5.28 -0.11
N THR A 69 -8.12 -5.53 -0.14
CA THR A 69 -9.00 -5.07 -1.23
C THR A 69 -9.00 -3.54 -1.31
N LYS A 70 -9.19 -2.84 -0.19
CA LYS A 70 -9.11 -1.36 -0.15
C LYS A 70 -7.76 -0.83 -0.63
N ALA A 71 -6.65 -1.49 -0.27
CA ALA A 71 -5.32 -1.09 -0.73
C ALA A 71 -5.15 -1.25 -2.25
N GLN A 72 -5.73 -2.31 -2.85
CA GLN A 72 -5.75 -2.48 -4.31
C GLN A 72 -6.58 -1.40 -4.99
N GLU A 73 -7.73 -1.02 -4.41
CA GLU A 73 -8.57 0.07 -4.91
C GLU A 73 -7.83 1.41 -4.89
N VAL A 74 -7.10 1.71 -3.81
CA VAL A 74 -6.27 2.94 -3.71
C VAL A 74 -5.17 2.97 -4.79
N LEU A 75 -4.48 1.84 -5.02
CA LEU A 75 -3.45 1.75 -6.05
C LEU A 75 -4.03 1.93 -7.46
N GLN A 76 -5.21 1.35 -7.73
CA GLN A 76 -5.88 1.51 -9.03
C GLN A 76 -6.37 2.95 -9.22
N ALA A 77 -7.01 3.54 -8.21
CA ALA A 77 -7.47 4.92 -8.26
C ALA A 77 -6.31 5.91 -8.48
N GLU A 78 -5.12 5.63 -7.93
CA GLU A 78 -3.94 6.45 -8.19
C GLU A 78 -3.45 6.36 -9.63
N GLU A 79 -3.58 5.21 -10.29
CA GLU A 79 -3.22 5.06 -11.71
C GLU A 79 -4.14 5.96 -12.57
N ASP A 80 -5.45 5.89 -12.34
CA ASP A 80 -6.46 6.69 -13.04
C ASP A 80 -6.25 8.20 -12.78
N LEU A 81 -6.00 8.58 -11.52
CA LEU A 81 -5.75 9.97 -11.13
C LEU A 81 -4.42 10.51 -11.69
N SER A 82 -3.39 9.65 -11.83
CA SER A 82 -2.08 10.07 -12.34
C SER A 82 -2.14 10.54 -13.79
N GLU A 83 -3.01 9.94 -14.61
CA GLU A 83 -3.26 10.41 -15.98
C GLU A 83 -3.90 11.80 -15.98
N ILE A 84 -4.89 12.02 -15.11
CA ILE A 84 -5.56 13.31 -14.96
C ILE A 84 -4.57 14.38 -14.49
N VAL A 85 -3.74 14.08 -13.48
CA VAL A 85 -2.73 15.00 -12.95
C VAL A 85 -1.76 15.47 -14.03
N GLN A 86 -1.37 14.60 -14.96
CA GLN A 86 -0.48 14.97 -16.07
C GLN A 86 -1.13 15.96 -17.04
N LEU A 87 -2.46 15.94 -17.16
CA LEU A 87 -3.20 16.81 -18.08
C LEU A 87 -3.54 18.17 -17.46
N VAL A 88 -4.01 18.19 -16.20
CA VAL A 88 -4.61 19.39 -15.58
C VAL A 88 -3.87 19.90 -14.34
N GLY A 89 -2.93 19.11 -13.81
CA GLY A 89 -2.16 19.44 -12.60
C GLY A 89 -2.85 19.05 -11.29
N LYS A 90 -2.02 18.74 -10.27
CA LYS A 90 -2.48 18.23 -8.96
C LYS A 90 -3.35 19.21 -8.16
N SER A 91 -3.21 20.52 -8.39
CA SER A 91 -3.99 21.55 -7.67
C SER A 91 -5.48 21.52 -8.01
N ALA A 92 -5.86 20.96 -9.16
CA ALA A 92 -7.24 20.90 -9.63
C ALA A 92 -8.06 19.72 -9.06
N LEU A 93 -7.41 18.81 -8.33
CA LEU A 93 -8.06 17.63 -7.76
C LEU A 93 -8.86 17.94 -6.49
N ALA A 94 -9.84 17.08 -6.18
CA ALA A 94 -10.52 17.09 -4.89
C ALA A 94 -9.55 16.74 -3.75
N GLU A 95 -9.87 17.14 -2.53
CA GLU A 95 -9.02 16.86 -1.36
C GLU A 95 -8.89 15.34 -1.08
N THR A 96 -9.94 14.57 -1.32
CA THR A 96 -9.93 13.10 -1.23
C THR A 96 -9.01 12.46 -2.27
N ASP A 97 -9.02 12.95 -3.52
CA ASP A 97 -8.11 12.47 -4.57
C ASP A 97 -6.65 12.77 -4.22
N LYS A 98 -6.36 13.94 -3.63
CA LYS A 98 -5.02 14.28 -3.14
C LYS A 98 -4.58 13.29 -2.05
N ILE A 99 -5.48 12.89 -1.15
CA ILE A 99 -5.20 11.86 -0.14
C ILE A 99 -4.89 10.52 -0.81
N THR A 100 -5.71 10.08 -1.76
CA THR A 100 -5.51 8.83 -2.52
C THR A 100 -4.12 8.78 -3.14
N LEU A 101 -3.69 9.85 -3.83
CA LEU A 101 -2.35 9.94 -4.43
C LEU A 101 -1.22 9.79 -3.41
N GLU A 102 -1.36 10.42 -2.24
CA GLU A 102 -0.31 10.43 -1.20
C GLU A 102 -0.26 9.12 -0.43
N VAL A 103 -1.40 8.50 -0.15
CA VAL A 103 -1.46 7.16 0.45
C VAL A 103 -0.97 6.10 -0.53
N ALA A 104 -1.31 6.19 -1.81
CA ALA A 104 -0.76 5.29 -2.83
C ALA A 104 0.76 5.42 -2.93
N LYS A 105 1.30 6.64 -2.80
CA LYS A 105 2.75 6.84 -2.70
C LYS A 105 3.34 6.17 -1.45
N LEU A 106 2.72 6.34 -0.28
CA LEU A 106 3.11 5.65 0.96
C LEU A 106 3.12 4.12 0.78
N LEU A 107 2.09 3.55 0.17
CA LEU A 107 2.03 2.12 -0.15
C LEU A 107 3.16 1.71 -1.10
N LYS A 108 3.42 2.48 -2.16
CA LYS A 108 4.46 2.15 -3.14
C LYS A 108 5.87 2.21 -2.56
N ASP A 109 6.17 3.22 -1.75
CA ASP A 109 7.53 3.49 -1.27
C ASP A 109 7.85 2.72 0.03
N ASP A 110 6.85 2.51 0.90
CA ASP A 110 7.07 1.94 2.23
C ASP A 110 6.52 0.54 2.43
N PHE A 111 5.47 0.14 1.69
CA PHE A 111 4.87 -1.20 1.78
C PHE A 111 5.31 -2.15 0.67
N LEU A 112 5.27 -1.71 -0.60
CA LEU A 112 5.59 -2.55 -1.76
C LEU A 112 7.08 -2.64 -2.07
N GLN A 113 7.88 -1.64 -1.65
CA GLN A 113 9.34 -1.74 -1.74
C GLN A 113 9.91 -2.49 -0.55
N GLN A 114 10.80 -3.42 -0.84
CA GLN A 114 11.48 -4.22 0.16
C GLN A 114 12.97 -4.35 -0.19
N ASN A 115 13.85 -4.02 0.77
CA ASN A 115 15.29 -4.18 0.59
C ASN A 115 15.77 -5.55 1.06
N GLY A 116 15.88 -6.49 0.13
CA GLY A 116 16.33 -7.86 0.36
C GLY A 116 17.73 -8.01 0.98
N TYR A 117 18.56 -6.96 0.97
CA TYR A 117 19.90 -6.98 1.57
C TYR A 117 19.95 -6.50 3.03
N SER A 118 18.86 -5.91 3.53
CA SER A 118 18.82 -5.37 4.90
C SER A 118 18.48 -6.45 5.93
N SER A 119 18.91 -6.25 7.19
CA SER A 119 18.60 -7.19 8.28
C SER A 119 17.10 -7.23 8.61
N TYR A 120 16.45 -6.06 8.58
CA TYR A 120 15.05 -5.86 8.98
C TYR A 120 14.02 -6.11 7.85
N ASP A 121 14.46 -6.11 6.58
CA ASP A 121 13.58 -6.18 5.41
C ASP A 121 13.92 -7.33 4.46
N ARG A 122 14.92 -8.18 4.74
CA ARG A 122 15.17 -9.40 3.93
C ARG A 122 14.03 -10.43 3.99
N PHE A 123 13.27 -10.41 5.08
CA PHE A 123 12.13 -11.28 5.33
C PHE A 123 11.10 -10.51 6.15
N CYS A 124 9.87 -10.40 5.66
CA CYS A 124 8.78 -9.72 6.34
C CYS A 124 7.76 -10.78 6.79
N PRO A 125 7.64 -11.07 8.10
CA PRO A 125 6.64 -12.00 8.60
C PRO A 125 5.24 -11.46 8.43
N PHE A 126 4.25 -12.35 8.35
CA PHE A 126 2.89 -11.96 7.97
C PHE A 126 2.23 -10.98 8.95
N TYR A 127 2.46 -11.11 10.27
CA TYR A 127 1.96 -10.15 11.26
C TYR A 127 2.49 -8.73 11.02
N LYS A 128 3.75 -8.60 10.55
CA LYS A 128 4.38 -7.31 10.23
C LYS A 128 3.72 -6.70 9.00
N THR A 129 3.54 -7.51 7.95
CA THR A 129 2.82 -7.12 6.72
C THR A 129 1.40 -6.64 7.03
N VAL A 130 0.64 -7.40 7.80
CA VAL A 130 -0.75 -7.07 8.17
C VAL A 130 -0.80 -5.78 8.98
N GLY A 131 0.07 -5.63 9.98
CA GLY A 131 0.11 -4.44 10.83
C GLY A 131 0.49 -3.16 10.08
N MET A 132 1.50 -3.23 9.20
CA MET A 132 1.88 -2.11 8.33
C MET A 132 0.72 -1.68 7.43
N LEU A 133 0.11 -2.64 6.72
CA LEU A 133 -0.99 -2.34 5.80
C LEU A 133 -2.20 -1.76 6.54
N ARG A 134 -2.54 -2.33 7.71
CA ARG A 134 -3.64 -1.84 8.54
C ARG A 134 -3.45 -0.38 8.92
N ASN A 135 -2.28 0.01 9.40
CA ASN A 135 -2.01 1.38 9.81
C ASN A 135 -2.02 2.36 8.63
N MET A 136 -1.46 1.98 7.48
CA MET A 136 -1.50 2.82 6.27
C MET A 136 -2.93 3.01 5.75
N MET A 137 -3.74 1.96 5.75
CA MET A 137 -5.14 2.03 5.30
C MET A 137 -6.04 2.73 6.32
N ALA A 138 -5.76 2.61 7.62
CA ALA A 138 -6.45 3.38 8.65
C ALA A 138 -6.16 4.88 8.51
N PHE A 139 -4.91 5.28 8.21
CA PHE A 139 -4.58 6.68 7.90
C PHE A 139 -5.41 7.21 6.72
N HIS A 140 -5.50 6.44 5.63
CA HIS A 140 -6.33 6.78 4.48
C HIS A 140 -7.80 7.00 4.87
N GLU A 141 -8.38 6.06 5.61
CA GLU A 141 -9.79 6.13 6.02
C GLU A 141 -10.05 7.33 6.95
N HIS A 142 -9.17 7.59 7.92
CA HIS A 142 -9.29 8.73 8.80
C HIS A 142 -9.12 10.07 8.07
N ALA A 143 -8.11 10.18 7.19
CA ALA A 143 -7.87 11.40 6.43
C ALA A 143 -9.06 11.74 5.52
N THR A 144 -9.56 10.76 4.77
CA THR A 144 -10.73 10.93 3.89
C THR A 144 -11.96 11.31 4.70
N ARG A 145 -12.23 10.61 5.81
CA ARG A 145 -13.37 10.92 6.69
C ARG A 145 -13.28 12.31 7.30
N THR A 146 -12.10 12.76 7.70
CA THR A 146 -11.90 14.10 8.29
C THR A 146 -12.16 15.21 7.25
N VAL A 147 -11.70 15.03 6.02
CA VAL A 147 -11.99 15.96 4.92
C VAL A 147 -13.49 16.03 4.65
N GLU A 148 -14.14 14.87 4.52
CA GLU A 148 -15.58 14.79 4.25
C GLU A 148 -16.42 15.37 5.39
N ALA A 149 -16.12 15.00 6.64
CA ALA A 149 -16.85 15.46 7.82
C ALA A 149 -16.70 16.97 8.05
N SER A 150 -15.55 17.55 7.70
CA SER A 150 -15.33 19.00 7.78
C SER A 150 -15.87 19.78 6.57
N SER A 151 -16.59 19.11 5.66
CA SER A 151 -17.08 19.70 4.40
C SER A 151 -15.96 20.39 3.60
N ASN A 152 -14.79 19.75 3.52
CA ASN A 152 -13.56 20.26 2.89
C ASN A 152 -12.93 21.51 3.54
N THR A 153 -13.34 21.87 4.77
CA THR A 153 -12.67 22.95 5.52
C THR A 153 -11.27 22.51 5.97
N ILE A 154 -11.14 21.26 6.39
CA ILE A 154 -9.84 20.63 6.64
C ILE A 154 -9.37 20.06 5.30
N THR A 155 -8.29 20.63 4.78
CA THR A 155 -7.67 20.17 3.52
C THR A 155 -6.58 19.15 3.78
N TRP A 156 -6.16 18.43 2.74
CA TRP A 156 -4.98 17.57 2.79
C TRP A 156 -3.74 18.34 3.26
N ALA A 157 -3.57 19.60 2.85
CA ALA A 157 -2.44 20.41 3.27
C ALA A 157 -2.39 20.56 4.80
N LYS A 158 -3.55 20.83 5.43
CA LYS A 158 -3.66 20.90 6.90
C LYS A 158 -3.37 19.55 7.56
N ILE A 159 -3.93 18.46 7.03
CA ILE A 159 -3.67 17.11 7.56
C ILE A 159 -2.19 16.78 7.49
N ARG A 160 -1.54 17.02 6.36
CA ARG A 160 -0.11 16.75 6.17
C ARG A 160 0.75 17.54 7.16
N ASP A 161 0.43 18.81 7.37
CA ASP A 161 1.20 19.68 8.26
C ASP A 161 1.00 19.27 9.74
N GLU A 162 -0.21 18.92 10.14
CA GLU A 162 -0.55 18.48 11.50
C GLU A 162 -0.16 17.01 11.80
N MET A 163 -0.11 16.15 10.78
CA MET A 163 0.15 14.70 10.93
C MET A 163 1.53 14.28 10.41
N GLY A 164 2.45 15.23 10.18
CA GLY A 164 3.78 14.93 9.63
C GLY A 164 4.57 13.91 10.44
N ASP A 165 4.43 13.93 11.77
CA ASP A 165 5.05 12.96 12.68
C ASP A 165 4.43 11.56 12.55
N ILE A 166 3.10 11.47 12.41
CA ILE A 166 2.40 10.20 12.17
C ILE A 166 2.81 9.62 10.81
N MET A 167 2.85 10.45 9.75
CA MET A 167 3.29 10.02 8.43
C MET A 167 4.73 9.49 8.47
N TYR A 168 5.63 10.17 9.18
CA TYR A 168 7.00 9.68 9.37
C TYR A 168 7.04 8.33 10.10
N LYS A 169 6.24 8.15 11.15
CA LYS A 169 6.13 6.87 11.87
C LYS A 169 5.58 5.76 10.97
N LEU A 170 4.61 6.06 10.09
CA LEU A 170 4.06 5.10 9.12
C LEU A 170 5.12 4.63 8.12
N THR A 171 5.89 5.55 7.52
CA THR A 171 7.05 5.23 6.66
C THR A 171 8.08 4.40 7.43
N SER A 172 8.28 4.68 8.72
CA SER A 172 9.30 4.02 9.52
C SER A 172 8.93 2.59 9.97
N MET A 173 7.67 2.17 9.84
CA MET A 173 7.23 0.84 10.28
C MET A 173 8.01 -0.30 9.62
N LYS A 174 8.50 -0.11 8.39
CA LYS A 174 9.28 -1.12 7.67
C LYS A 174 10.63 -1.43 8.33
N PHE A 175 11.18 -0.51 9.11
CA PHE A 175 12.49 -0.66 9.77
C PHE A 175 12.45 -1.51 11.04
N GLU A 176 11.25 -1.87 11.53
CA GLU A 176 11.09 -2.78 12.67
C GLU A 176 11.75 -4.13 12.37
N ASP A 177 12.69 -4.58 13.21
CA ASP A 177 13.38 -5.84 13.01
C ASP A 177 12.52 -7.00 13.53
N PRO A 178 12.15 -7.99 12.70
CA PRO A 178 11.43 -9.19 13.15
C PRO A 178 12.06 -9.91 14.35
N ALA A 179 13.37 -9.73 14.59
CA ALA A 179 14.07 -10.27 15.75
C ALA A 179 13.56 -9.72 17.10
N ASP A 180 12.91 -8.56 17.13
CA ASP A 180 12.32 -7.96 18.33
C ASP A 180 11.11 -8.76 18.87
N GLY A 181 10.58 -9.69 18.07
CA GLY A 181 9.47 -10.56 18.44
C GLY A 181 8.10 -10.04 17.99
N GLU A 182 7.19 -10.99 17.74
CA GLU A 182 5.86 -10.73 17.18
C GLU A 182 5.03 -9.80 18.07
N GLU A 183 4.94 -10.09 19.37
CA GLU A 183 4.11 -9.33 20.30
C GLU A 183 4.59 -7.88 20.44
N THR A 184 5.90 -7.67 20.53
CA THR A 184 6.48 -6.33 20.61
C THR A 184 6.19 -5.49 19.38
N ILE A 185 6.29 -6.08 18.18
CA ILE A 185 5.97 -5.37 16.93
C ILE A 185 4.47 -5.05 16.85
N LYS A 186 3.61 -6.02 17.20
CA LYS A 186 2.15 -5.80 17.24
C LYS A 186 1.77 -4.68 18.21
N GLU A 187 2.37 -4.65 19.40
CA GLU A 187 2.15 -3.58 20.39
C GLU A 187 2.57 -2.22 19.87
N ARG A 188 3.74 -2.11 19.22
CA ARG A 188 4.21 -0.86 18.59
C ARG A 188 3.23 -0.37 17.52
N TYR A 189 2.78 -1.27 16.65
CA TYR A 189 1.80 -0.92 15.60
C TYR A 189 0.43 -0.55 16.16
N ALA A 190 -0.06 -1.25 17.19
CA ALA A 190 -1.31 -0.92 17.86
C ALA A 190 -1.23 0.43 18.56
N LYS A 191 -0.10 0.75 19.19
CA LYS A 191 0.14 2.06 19.82
C LYS A 191 0.12 3.19 18.79
N LEU A 192 0.79 3.00 17.64
CA LEU A 192 0.76 3.96 16.54
C LEU A 192 -0.66 4.16 15.99
N GLY A 193 -1.42 3.07 15.82
CA GLY A 193 -2.81 3.15 15.37
C GLY A 193 -3.69 3.97 16.32
N LYS A 194 -3.57 3.75 17.63
CA LYS A 194 -4.29 4.54 18.66
C LYS A 194 -3.90 6.00 18.67
N GLU A 195 -2.60 6.28 18.64
CA GLU A 195 -2.08 7.66 18.61
C GLU A 195 -2.61 8.42 17.38
N MET A 196 -2.61 7.78 16.21
CA MET A 196 -3.16 8.33 14.98
C MET A 196 -4.66 8.63 15.10
N GLU A 197 -5.45 7.69 15.64
CA GLU A 197 -6.88 7.87 15.83
C GLU A 197 -7.19 9.07 16.75
N GLU A 198 -6.48 9.17 17.89
CA GLU A 198 -6.61 10.29 18.84
C GLU A 198 -6.29 11.63 18.18
N ARG A 199 -5.23 11.67 17.36
CA ARG A 199 -4.83 12.89 16.63
C ARG A 199 -5.88 13.31 15.60
N PHE A 200 -6.47 12.36 14.86
CA PHE A 200 -7.54 12.68 13.90
C PHE A 200 -8.82 13.15 14.59
N ARG A 201 -9.15 12.63 15.78
CA ARG A 201 -10.26 13.15 16.58
C ARG A 201 -10.00 14.59 17.02
N ALA A 202 -8.83 14.87 17.57
CA ALA A 202 -8.45 16.22 17.98
C ALA A 202 -8.40 17.23 16.82
N LEU A 203 -8.21 16.77 15.58
CA LEU A 203 -8.24 17.62 14.39
C LEU A 203 -9.66 18.02 13.97
N LEU A 204 -10.67 17.23 14.34
CA LEU A 204 -12.09 17.48 14.07
C LEU A 204 -12.78 18.32 15.16
N ASP A 205 -12.27 18.28 16.38
CA ASP A 205 -12.72 19.11 17.51
C ASP A 205 -12.29 20.58 17.35
#